data_AF-A0A9W7BDK6-F1
#
_entry.id   AF-A0A9W7BDK6-F1
#
_cell.length_a   1.000
_cell.length_b   1.000
_cell.length_c   1.000
_cell.angle_alpha   90.00
_cell.angle_beta   90.00
_cell.angle_gamma   90.00
#
_symmetry.space_group_name_H-M   'P 1'
#
loop_
_entity.id
_entity.type
_entity.pdbx_description
1 polymer ?
#
loop_
_entity_poly.entity_id
_entity_poly.type
_entity_poly.pdbx_seq_one_letter_code
_entity_poly.pdbx_strand_id
1 'polypeptide(L)'
;MFFLTARGRPFLNLIKAAICAAPSKVLSPLNLLNGSPCTGYPSPSFNELIEKNGGILSSDDVVYCPKNNLITSKGPATAMMFGLTVGEYLFGEEKAGEIAGELLMLEEGEE
;
A
#
# COMPACT_ATOMS: atom_id res chain seq x y z
N MET A 1 7.44 -1.50 -26.07
CA MET A 1 6.54 -2.68 -25.90
C MET A 1 5.71 -2.43 -24.65
N PHE A 2 4.47 -1.93 -24.80
CA PHE A 2 3.60 -1.60 -23.67
C PHE A 2 2.64 -2.77 -23.43
N PHE A 3 2.80 -3.48 -22.33
CA PHE A 3 1.83 -4.47 -21.89
C PHE A 3 0.58 -3.72 -21.38
N LEU A 4 -0.46 -3.68 -22.21
CA LEU A 4 -1.81 -3.30 -21.82
C LEU A 4 -2.42 -4.50 -21.07
N THR A 5 -2.79 -4.30 -19.81
CA THR A 5 -3.59 -5.29 -19.09
C THR A 5 -5.03 -5.26 -19.61
N ALA A 6 -5.84 -6.27 -19.28
CA ALA A 6 -7.21 -6.48 -19.79
C ALA A 6 -8.18 -5.27 -19.69
N ARG A 7 -7.79 -4.19 -19.02
CA ARG A 7 -8.55 -2.93 -18.90
C ARG A 7 -7.96 -1.75 -19.67
N GLY A 8 -7.04 -1.98 -20.62
CA GLY A 8 -6.53 -0.92 -21.49
C GLY A 8 -5.67 0.14 -20.79
N ARG A 9 -5.28 -0.07 -19.53
CA ARG A 9 -4.33 0.80 -18.82
C ARG A 9 -2.92 0.26 -19.03
N PRO A 10 -1.94 1.13 -19.36
CA PRO A 10 -0.54 0.72 -19.35
C PRO A 10 -0.22 0.14 -17.96
N PHE A 11 0.51 -0.97 -17.91
CA PHE A 11 0.87 -1.68 -16.66
C PHE A 11 1.45 -0.76 -15.57
N LEU A 12 2.14 0.31 -15.97
CA LEU A 12 2.69 1.33 -15.07
C LEU A 12 1.64 2.18 -14.33
N ASN A 13 0.39 2.19 -14.81
CA ASN A 13 -0.69 3.05 -14.29
C ASN A 13 -1.76 2.26 -13.51
N LEU A 14 -1.40 1.08 -13.01
CA LEU A 14 -2.22 0.28 -12.10
C LEU A 14 -1.80 0.55 -10.65
N ILE A 15 -2.80 0.60 -9.77
CA ILE A 15 -2.57 0.58 -8.32
C ILE A 15 -1.94 -0.78 -7.97
N LYS A 16 -0.78 -0.74 -7.33
CA LYS A 16 -0.09 -1.89 -6.72
C LYS A 16 -0.28 -1.81 -5.23
N ALA A 17 -0.49 -2.94 -4.57
CA ALA A 17 -0.73 -3.00 -3.14
C ALA A 17 0.12 -4.13 -2.52
N ALA A 18 0.84 -3.85 -1.44
CA ALA A 18 1.71 -4.83 -0.78
C ALA A 18 1.69 -4.68 0.75
N ILE A 19 1.52 -5.77 1.48
CA ILE A 19 1.39 -5.75 2.94
C ILE A 19 2.38 -6.72 3.61
N CYS A 20 2.74 -6.43 4.85
CA CYS A 20 3.54 -7.31 5.70
C CYS A 20 4.95 -7.55 5.11
N ALA A 21 5.27 -8.79 4.74
CA ALA A 21 6.58 -9.16 4.23
C ALA A 21 6.81 -8.73 2.76
N ALA A 22 5.75 -8.48 1.99
CA ALA A 22 5.85 -8.26 0.55
C ALA A 22 6.72 -7.04 0.16
N PRO A 23 6.63 -5.87 0.84
CA PRO A 23 7.48 -4.72 0.53
C PRO A 23 8.98 -5.03 0.62
N SER A 24 9.42 -5.75 1.66
CA SER A 24 10.84 -6.05 1.87
C SER A 24 11.32 -7.30 1.14
N LYS A 25 10.48 -8.32 0.96
CA LYS A 25 10.88 -9.61 0.35
C LYS A 25 10.64 -9.70 -1.15
N VAL A 26 9.70 -8.91 -1.68
CA VAL A 26 9.35 -8.96 -3.11
C VAL A 26 9.69 -7.64 -3.79
N LEU A 27 9.16 -6.52 -3.30
CA LEU A 27 9.32 -5.24 -4.01
C LEU A 27 10.75 -4.71 -3.94
N SER A 28 11.37 -4.80 -2.76
CA SER A 28 12.73 -4.34 -2.52
C SER A 28 13.78 -5.06 -3.40
N PRO A 29 13.87 -6.41 -3.41
CA PRO A 29 14.86 -7.11 -4.25
C PRO A 29 14.67 -6.93 -5.76
N LEU A 30 13.44 -6.61 -6.18
CA LEU A 30 13.11 -6.33 -7.59
C LEU A 30 13.29 -4.87 -7.98
N ASN A 31 13.83 -4.02 -7.09
CA ASN A 31 14.01 -2.58 -7.28
C ASN A 31 12.71 -1.84 -7.66
N LEU A 32 11.56 -2.34 -7.18
CA LEU A 32 10.25 -1.75 -7.46
C LEU A 32 9.88 -0.59 -6.52
N LEU A 33 10.68 -0.35 -5.47
CA LEU A 33 10.50 0.75 -4.52
C LEU A 33 11.09 2.06 -5.04
N ASN A 34 12.31 2.06 -5.62
CA ASN A 34 12.89 3.18 -6.39
C ASN A 34 12.68 4.60 -5.79
N GLY A 35 13.05 4.79 -4.52
CA GLY A 35 12.91 6.05 -3.78
C GLY A 35 11.50 6.34 -3.29
N SER A 36 10.58 5.37 -3.32
CA SER A 36 9.21 5.55 -2.85
C SER A 36 9.11 5.48 -1.33
N PRO A 37 8.30 6.36 -0.70
CA PRO A 37 7.81 6.12 0.65
C PRO A 37 7.01 4.82 0.69
N CYS A 38 7.32 3.98 1.67
CA CYS A 38 6.64 2.71 1.89
C CYS A 38 6.74 2.28 3.35
N THR A 39 5.87 1.37 3.75
CA THR A 39 5.93 0.68 5.04
C THR A 39 5.84 -0.83 4.83
N GLY A 40 6.12 -1.61 5.87
CA GLY A 40 6.13 -3.07 5.81
C GLY A 40 6.20 -3.69 7.20
N TYR A 41 6.37 -5.01 7.27
CA TYR A 41 6.41 -5.73 8.54
C TYR A 41 7.46 -5.11 9.49
N PRO A 42 7.07 -4.72 10.73
CA PRO A 42 7.90 -3.93 11.64
C PRO A 42 8.99 -4.79 12.30
N SER A 43 9.91 -5.32 11.50
CA SER A 43 11.11 -6.03 11.94
C SER A 43 12.34 -5.31 11.41
N PRO A 44 13.39 -5.10 12.24
CA PRO A 44 14.62 -4.44 11.80
C PRO A 44 15.21 -5.06 10.53
N SER A 45 15.25 -6.40 10.46
CA SER A 45 15.77 -7.13 9.29
C SER A 45 14.95 -6.93 8.01
N PHE A 46 13.69 -6.53 8.11
CA PHE A 46 12.82 -6.25 6.96
C PHE A 46 12.99 -4.79 6.53
N ASN A 47 13.10 -3.88 7.49
CA ASN A 47 13.31 -2.45 7.26
C ASN A 47 14.66 -2.18 6.59
N GLU A 48 15.73 -2.82 7.06
CA GLU A 48 17.07 -2.71 6.46
C GLU A 48 17.07 -3.12 4.98
N LEU A 49 16.32 -4.17 4.62
CA LEU A 49 16.19 -4.60 3.22
C LEU A 49 15.45 -3.56 2.37
N ILE A 50 14.45 -2.88 2.93
CA ILE A 50 13.71 -1.82 2.23
C ILE A 50 14.66 -0.64 1.96
N GLU A 51 15.33 -0.14 2.99
CA GLU A 51 16.23 1.02 2.88
C GLU A 51 17.42 0.74 1.97
N LYS A 52 18.02 -0.46 2.09
CA LYS A 52 19.17 -0.87 1.27
C LYS A 52 18.86 -0.86 -0.24
N ASN A 53 17.63 -1.18 -0.62
CA ASN A 53 17.19 -1.19 -2.02
C ASN A 53 16.36 0.07 -2.38
N GLY A 54 16.57 1.16 -1.65
CA GLY A 54 16.08 2.49 -2.00
C GLY A 54 14.62 2.77 -1.65
N GLY A 55 13.99 2.00 -0.77
CA GLY A 55 12.71 2.39 -0.17
C GLY A 55 12.91 3.42 0.95
N ILE A 56 11.97 4.37 1.07
CA ILE A 56 11.95 5.33 2.19
C ILE A 56 10.96 4.81 3.21
N LEU A 57 11.45 4.39 4.38
CA LEU A 57 10.60 3.79 5.40
C LEU A 57 9.72 4.87 6.05
N SER A 58 8.42 4.59 6.17
CA SER A 58 7.49 5.40 6.97
C SER A 58 6.96 4.59 8.16
N SER A 59 6.72 5.31 9.27
CA SER A 59 6.08 4.81 10.48
C SER A 59 4.55 4.71 10.38
N ASP A 60 3.94 5.18 9.30
CA ASP A 60 2.48 5.16 9.13
C ASP A 60 1.98 3.73 8.90
N ASP A 61 0.72 3.47 9.28
CA ASP A 61 0.11 2.14 9.14
C ASP A 61 -0.20 1.77 7.69
N VAL A 62 -0.55 2.76 6.87
CA VAL A 62 -0.74 2.64 5.43
C VAL A 62 -0.05 3.82 4.75
N VAL A 63 0.71 3.53 3.69
CA VAL A 63 1.47 4.53 2.94
C VAL A 63 1.14 4.41 1.47
N TYR A 64 0.69 5.52 0.87
CA TYR A 64 0.53 5.63 -0.57
C TYR A 64 1.69 6.42 -1.20
N CYS A 65 2.30 5.85 -2.24
CA CYS A 65 3.28 6.54 -3.07
C CYS A 65 2.69 6.85 -4.46
N PRO A 66 2.43 8.13 -4.78
CA PRO A 66 1.91 8.55 -6.09
C PRO A 66 2.86 8.25 -7.25
N LYS A 67 4.18 8.36 -7.04
CA LYS A 67 5.20 8.14 -8.08
C LYS A 67 5.11 6.74 -8.71
N ASN A 68 4.80 5.74 -7.88
CA ASN A 68 4.78 4.34 -8.28
C ASN A 68 3.39 3.72 -8.22
N ASN A 69 2.32 4.50 -7.94
CA ASN A 69 0.97 4.00 -7.66
C ASN A 69 1.00 2.81 -6.69
N LEU A 70 1.73 2.94 -5.58
CA LEU A 70 2.01 1.85 -4.67
C LEU A 70 1.41 2.15 -3.29
N ILE A 71 0.54 1.27 -2.81
CA ILE A 71 0.00 1.28 -1.45
C ILE A 71 0.73 0.19 -0.65
N THR A 72 1.23 0.54 0.53
CA THR A 72 1.92 -0.40 1.42
C THR A 72 1.40 -0.34 2.84
N SER A 73 1.49 -1.45 3.57
CA SER A 73 1.02 -1.51 4.96
C SER A 73 1.82 -2.53 5.81
N LYS A 74 1.79 -2.35 7.14
CA LYS A 74 2.65 -3.06 8.10
C LYS A 74 2.32 -4.53 8.29
N GLY A 75 1.05 -4.90 8.46
CA GLY A 75 0.73 -6.28 8.86
C GLY A 75 -0.73 -6.54 9.13
N PRO A 76 -1.07 -7.66 9.82
CA PRO A 76 -2.46 -8.07 10.03
C PRO A 76 -3.27 -7.01 10.79
N ALA A 77 -2.65 -6.32 11.77
CA ALA A 77 -3.31 -5.26 12.53
C ALA A 77 -3.75 -4.06 11.67
N THR A 78 -3.10 -3.85 10.52
CA THR A 78 -3.38 -2.73 9.62
C THR A 78 -4.06 -3.19 8.33
N ALA A 79 -4.45 -4.46 8.22
CA ALA A 79 -5.01 -5.04 7.01
C ALA A 79 -6.38 -4.46 6.63
N MET A 80 -7.22 -4.12 7.61
CA MET A 80 -8.53 -3.51 7.36
C MET A 80 -8.38 -2.09 6.82
N MET A 81 -7.57 -1.25 7.47
CA MET A 81 -7.24 0.09 6.98
C MET A 81 -6.64 0.03 5.57
N PHE A 82 -5.69 -0.87 5.34
CA PHE A 82 -5.10 -1.11 4.02
C PHE A 82 -6.13 -1.48 2.97
N GLY A 83 -7.06 -2.39 3.29
CA GLY A 83 -8.12 -2.81 2.39
C GLY A 83 -9.06 -1.65 2.02
N LEU A 84 -9.44 -0.84 3.00
CA LEU A 84 -10.27 0.35 2.78
C LEU A 84 -9.55 1.39 1.92
N THR A 85 -8.27 1.68 2.19
CA THR A 85 -7.46 2.58 1.35
C THR A 85 -7.36 2.06 -0.10
N VAL A 86 -7.14 0.75 -0.30
CA VAL A 86 -7.15 0.18 -1.65
C VAL A 86 -8.51 0.35 -2.32
N GLY A 87 -9.60 0.15 -1.57
CA GLY A 87 -10.97 0.38 -2.03
C GLY A 87 -11.20 1.82 -2.46
N GLU A 88 -10.75 2.79 -1.66
CA GLU A 88 -10.83 4.23 -1.94
C GLU A 88 -10.14 4.59 -3.26
N TYR A 89 -8.90 4.13 -3.47
CA TYR A 89 -8.16 4.40 -4.71
C TYR A 89 -8.75 3.70 -5.96
N LEU A 90 -9.58 2.67 -5.77
CA LEU A 90 -10.20 1.92 -6.87
C LEU A 90 -11.64 2.38 -7.18
N PHE A 91 -12.41 2.76 -6.17
CA PHE A 91 -13.85 3.00 -6.26
C PHE A 91 -14.29 4.37 -5.73
N GLY A 92 -13.37 5.15 -5.15
CA GLY A 92 -13.64 6.45 -4.54
C GLY A 92 -13.94 6.37 -3.04
N GLU A 93 -13.82 7.52 -2.39
CA GLU A 93 -13.98 7.70 -0.95
C GLU A 93 -15.38 7.34 -0.45
N GLU A 94 -16.43 7.70 -1.20
CA GLU A 94 -17.82 7.38 -0.85
C GLU A 94 -18.04 5.88 -0.65
N LYS A 95 -17.57 5.06 -1.60
CA LYS A 95 -17.75 3.60 -1.52
C LYS A 95 -16.89 2.98 -0.42
N ALA A 96 -15.68 3.52 -0.21
CA ALA A 96 -14.82 3.07 0.89
C ALA A 96 -15.43 3.40 2.26
N GLY A 97 -16.04 4.59 2.41
CA GLY A 97 -16.72 5.01 3.63
C GLY A 97 -17.97 4.18 3.94
N GLU A 98 -18.78 3.85 2.92
CA GLU A 98 -19.91 2.92 3.06
C GLU A 98 -19.45 1.56 3.61
N ILE A 99 -18.42 0.96 2.99
CA ILE A 99 -17.88 -0.33 3.40
C ILE A 99 -17.26 -0.24 4.82
N ALA A 100 -16.59 0.84 5.15
CA ALA A 100 -16.04 1.06 6.49
C ALA A 100 -17.16 1.09 7.56
N GLY A 101 -18.29 1.74 7.25
CA GLY A 101 -19.48 1.73 8.11
C GLY A 101 -20.07 0.34 8.30
N GLU A 102 -20.21 -0.43 7.22
CA GLU A 102 -20.68 -1.83 7.29
C GLU A 102 -19.75 -2.74 8.10
N LEU A 103 -18.44 -2.47 8.05
CA LEU A 103 -17.42 -3.21 8.81
C LEU A 103 -17.27 -2.73 10.26
N LEU A 104 -18.06 -1.73 10.69
CA LEU A 104 -17.97 -1.11 12.02
C LEU A 104 -16.56 -0.57 12.32
N MET A 105 -15.89 -0.05 11.28
CA MET A 105 -14.53 0.48 11.32
C MET A 105 -14.50 2.02 11.44
N LEU A 106 -15.64 2.69 11.38
CA LEU A 106 -15.72 4.12 11.62
C LEU A 106 -15.38 4.36 13.09
N GLU A 107 -14.31 5.11 13.36
CA GLU A 107 -14.14 5.68 14.69
C GLU A 107 -15.36 6.59 14.93
N GLU A 108 -16.15 6.27 15.96
CA GLU A 108 -17.04 7.27 16.54
C GLU A 108 -16.13 8.45 16.89
N GLY A 109 -16.27 9.56 16.16
CA GLY A 109 -15.58 10.78 16.51
C GLY A 109 -15.90 11.07 17.95
N GLU A 110 -14.88 11.07 18.81
CA GLU A 110 -14.99 11.67 20.13
C GLU A 110 -15.37 13.14 19.91
N GLU A 111 -16.65 13.47 20.17
CA GLU A 111 -17.16 14.84 20.31
C GLU A 111 -16.57 15.54 21.55
#